data_AF-A0A5A5RM77-F1
#
_entry.id   AF-A0A5A5RM77-F1
#
_cell.length_a   1.000
_cell.length_b   1.000
_cell.length_c   1.000
_cell.angle_alpha   90.00
_cell.angle_beta   90.00
_cell.angle_gamma   90.00
#
_symmetry.space_group_name_H-M   'P 1'
#
loop_
_entity.id
_entity.type
_entity.pdbx_description
1 polymer ?
#
loop_
_entity_poly.entity_id
_entity_poly.type
_entity_poly.pdbx_seq_one_letter_code
_entity_poly.pdbx_strand_id
1 'polypeptide(L)' 'MNRFPIARQAEQDLQDIWLYLGRQDELLADQKIAQILDRFPSI' A
#
# COMPACT_ATOMS: atom_id res chain seq x y z
N MET A 1 2.21 -16.36 7.20
CA MET A 1 1.08 -15.52 7.66
C MET A 1 1.40 -15.02 9.06
N ASN A 2 1.23 -13.71 9.27
CA ASN A 2 1.62 -12.87 10.42
C ASN A 2 3.11 -12.58 10.62
N ARG A 3 3.54 -11.37 10.24
CA ARG A 3 4.72 -10.73 10.86
C ARG A 3 4.46 -9.40 11.54
N PHE A 4 3.53 -8.57 11.08
CA PHE A 4 3.04 -7.43 11.87
C PHE A 4 1.60 -7.17 11.44
N PRO A 5 0.63 -6.98 12.37
CA PRO A 5 -0.68 -6.52 11.96
C PRO A 5 -0.50 -5.07 11.51
N ILE A 6 -0.40 -4.86 10.20
CA ILE A 6 -0.86 -3.59 9.64
C ILE A 6 -2.26 -3.42 10.25
N ALA A 7 -2.47 -2.32 10.98
CA ALA A 7 -3.79 -2.08 11.55
C ALA A 7 -4.81 -2.21 10.42
N ARG A 8 -5.96 -2.87 10.65
CA ARG A 8 -6.99 -3.03 9.61
C ARG A 8 -7.28 -1.72 8.87
N GLN A 9 -7.22 -0.61 9.61
CA GLN A 9 -7.30 0.74 9.08
C GLN A 9 -6.21 1.03 8.03
N ALA A 10 -4.93 0.76 8.32
CA ALA A 10 -3.84 0.95 7.40
C ALA A 10 -3.90 0.03 6.16
N GLU A 11 -4.50 -1.16 6.27
CA GLU A 11 -4.80 -1.99 5.07
C GLU A 11 -5.85 -1.31 4.18
N GLN A 12 -6.89 -0.73 4.78
CA GLN A 12 -7.91 0.03 4.07
C GLN A 12 -7.35 1.32 3.45
N ASP A 13 -6.47 2.03 4.16
CA ASP A 13 -5.82 3.24 3.66
C ASP A 13 -4.93 2.92 2.45
N LEU A 14 -4.17 1.82 2.48
CA LEU A 14 -3.36 1.37 1.32
C LEU A 14 -4.25 1.02 0.11
N GLN A 15 -5.38 0.36 0.34
CA GLN A 15 -6.33 0.03 -0.72
C GLN A 15 -6.97 1.29 -1.33
N ASP A 16 -7.36 2.27 -0.52
CA ASP A 16 -7.96 3.51 -1.01
C ASP A 16 -6.96 4.32 -1.86
N ILE A 17 -5.70 4.41 -1.39
CA ILE A 17 -4.60 5.03 -2.13
C ILE A 17 -4.39 4.33 -3.49
N TRP A 18 -4.36 3.00 -3.51
CA TRP A 18 -4.19 2.24 -4.75
C TRP A 18 -5.37 2.47 -5.72
N LEU A 19 -6.61 2.42 -5.23
CA LEU A 19 -7.81 2.66 -6.05
C LEU A 19 -7.86 4.09 -6.59
N TYR A 20 -7.44 5.08 -5.81
CA TYR A 20 -7.41 6.47 -6.24
C TYR A 20 -6.38 6.69 -7.36
N LEU A 21 -5.15 6.18 -7.18
CA LEU A 21 -4.07 6.33 -8.16
C LEU A 21 -4.30 5.47 -9.42
N GLY A 22 -4.81 4.24 -9.23
CA GLY A 22 -5.04 3.28 -10.31
C GLY A 22 -6.13 3.68 -11.30
N ARG A 23 -7.00 4.64 -10.93
CA ARG A 23 -7.95 5.26 -11.89
C ARG A 23 -7.25 6.04 -13.00
N GLN A 24 -6.05 6.54 -12.74
CA GLN A 24 -5.27 7.30 -13.73
C GLN A 24 -4.17 6.44 -14.35
N ASP A 25 -3.43 5.71 -13.51
CA ASP A 25 -2.30 4.90 -13.94
C ASP A 25 -2.05 3.78 -12.92
N GLU A 26 -2.42 2.56 -13.29
CA GLU A 26 -2.26 1.36 -12.45
C GLU A 26 -0.77 1.09 -12.13
N LEU A 27 0.13 1.30 -13.10
CA LEU A 27 1.56 1.08 -12.91
C LEU A 27 2.16 2.11 -11.93
N LEU A 28 1.67 3.35 -11.95
CA LEU A 28 2.04 4.36 -10.96
C LEU A 28 1.52 4.01 -9.57
N ALA A 29 0.30 3.48 -9.47
CA ALA A 29 -0.30 3.05 -8.21
C ALA A 29 0.55 1.95 -7.55
N ASP A 30 0.91 0.92 -8.29
CA ASP A 30 1.78 -0.16 -7.83
C ASP A 30 3.15 0.34 -7.36
N GLN A 31 3.81 1.22 -8.14
CA GLN A 31 5.08 1.83 -7.74
C GLN A 31 4.97 2.63 -6.43
N LYS A 32 3.87 3.35 -6.23
CA LYS A 32 3.65 4.15 -5.01
C LYS A 32 3.40 3.26 -3.79
N ILE A 33 2.59 2.21 -3.93
CA ILE A 33 2.37 1.24 -2.86
C ILE A 33 3.68 0.54 -2.50
N ALA A 34 4.49 0.11 -3.48
CA ALA A 34 5.79 -0.49 -3.23
C ALA A 34 6.74 0.46 -2.45
N GLN A 35 6.81 1.74 -2.81
CA GLN A 35 7.59 2.75 -2.07
C GLN A 35 7.08 2.97 -0.64
N ILE A 36 5.77 2.92 -0.44
CA ILE A 36 5.17 3.02 0.90
C ILE A 36 5.58 1.81 1.74
N LEU A 37 5.47 0.61 1.18
CA LEU A 37 5.83 -0.65 1.83
C LEU A 37 7.33 -0.75 2.14
N ASP A 38 8.20 -0.27 1.26
CA ASP A 38 9.66 -0.24 1.43
C ASP A 38 10.11 0.63 2.62
N ARG A 39 9.33 1.66 2.97
CA ARG A 39 9.61 2.53 4.12
C ARG A 39 9.28 1.90 5.47
N PHE A 40 8.51 0.81 5.49
CA PHE A 40 8.31 0.08 6.73
C PHE A 40 9.58 -0.76 6.98
N PRO A 41 10.24 -0.61 8.15
CA PRO A 41 11.43 -1.39 8.47
C PRO A 41 11.09 -2.87 8.27
N SER A 42 11.96 -3.56 7.52
CA SER A 42 11.71 -4.88 6.93
C SER A 42 10.82 -5.77 7.81
N ILE A 43 9.67 -6.11 7.23
CA ILE A 43 8.79 -7.22 7.62
C ILE A 43 9.59 -8.53 7.72
#